data_AF-A0AA87LVA0-F1
#
_entry.id   AF-A0AA87LVA0-F1
#
_cell.length_a   1.000
_cell.length_b   1.000
_cell.length_c   1.000
_cell.angle_alpha   90.00
_cell.angle_beta   90.00
_cell.angle_gamma   90.00
#
_symmetry.space_group_name_H-M   'P 1'
#
loop_
_entity.id
_entity.type
_entity.pdbx_description
1 polymer ?
#
loop_
_entity_poly.entity_id
_entity_poly.type
_entity_poly.pdbx_seq_one_letter_code
_entity_poly.pdbx_strand_id
1 'polypeptide(L)' 'MEKPTKLEQQLCFEVYKASSNFSKMYVKALESFNLTFSQYLVLLVLWEEDKLLTKKIGVRLGLGTGTLTPLSIG' A
#
# COMPACT_ATOMS: atom_id res chain seq x y z
N MET A 1 -5.66 35.85 3.96
CA MET A 1 -5.66 34.43 3.53
C MET A 1 -6.92 33.81 4.11
N GLU A 2 -7.93 33.53 3.29
CA GLU A 2 -9.16 32.85 3.72
C GLU A 2 -8.80 31.47 4.29
N LYS A 3 -9.27 31.18 5.50
CA LYS A 3 -9.14 29.84 6.09
C LYS A 3 -9.98 28.90 5.23
N PRO A 4 -9.41 27.79 4.73
CA PRO A 4 -10.22 26.78 4.09
C PRO A 4 -11.27 26.28 5.09
N THR A 5 -12.53 26.47 4.73
CA THR A 5 -13.66 26.42 5.66
C THR A 5 -14.15 25.00 5.94
N LYS A 6 -13.72 24.00 5.16
CA LYS A 6 -14.05 22.58 5.38
C LYS A 6 -12.89 21.65 5.04
N LEU A 7 -12.74 20.60 5.84
CA LEU A 7 -11.71 19.58 5.67
C LEU A 7 -11.96 18.76 4.40
N GLU A 8 -13.22 18.50 4.06
CA GLU A 8 -13.66 17.75 2.89
C GLU A 8 -13.45 18.50 1.57
N GLN A 9 -13.16 19.81 1.63
CA GLN A 9 -12.81 20.62 0.46
C GLN A 9 -11.30 20.59 0.18
N GLN A 10 -10.51 19.97 1.06
CA GLN A 10 -9.07 19.80 0.87
C GLN A 10 -8.78 18.54 0.05
N LEU A 11 -8.13 18.71 -1.09
CA LEU A 11 -7.71 17.59 -1.94
C LEU A 11 -6.85 16.58 -1.16
N CYS A 12 -5.94 17.05 -0.30
CA CYS A 12 -5.09 16.18 0.51
C CYS A 12 -5.91 15.26 1.44
N PHE A 13 -7.00 15.78 2.00
CA PHE A 13 -7.87 15.03 2.89
C PHE A 13 -8.71 14.00 2.14
N GLU A 14 -9.31 14.39 1.01
CA GLU A 14 -10.08 13.45 0.19
C GLU A 14 -9.20 12.34 -0.39
N VAL A 15 -7.96 12.64 -0.79
CA VAL A 15 -6.99 11.63 -1.23
C VAL A 15 -6.59 10.70 -0.08
N TYR A 16 -6.32 11.23 1.12
CA TYR A 16 -6.03 10.41 2.30
C TYR A 16 -7.19 9.47 2.64
N LYS A 17 -8.41 10.01 2.66
CA LYS A 17 -9.64 9.26 2.93
C LYS A 17 -9.87 8.16 1.89
N ALA A 18 -9.67 8.46 0.61
CA ALA A 18 -9.73 7.47 -0.46
C ALA A 18 -8.70 6.36 -0.25
N SER A 19 -7.43 6.70 -0.02
CA SER A 19 -6.35 5.74 0.23
C SER A 19 -6.64 4.82 1.43
N SER A 20 -7.17 5.39 2.52
CA SER A 20 -7.60 4.62 3.69
C SER A 20 -8.74 3.63 3.36
N ASN A 21 -9.73 4.07 2.57
CA ASN A 21 -10.83 3.22 2.14
C ASN A 21 -10.36 2.08 1.21
N PHE A 22 -9.44 2.36 0.29
CA PHE A 22 -8.81 1.32 -0.52
C PHE A 22 -8.10 0.29 0.35
N SER A 23 -7.29 0.75 1.32
CA SER A 23 -6.57 -0.14 2.23
C SER A 23 -7.54 -1.07 2.98
N LYS A 24 -8.66 -0.55 3.50
CA LYS A 24 -9.68 -1.36 4.20
C LYS A 24 -10.38 -2.36 3.27
N MET A 25 -10.68 -1.94 2.05
CA MET A 25 -11.29 -2.82 1.05
C MET A 25 -10.39 -4.02 0.74
N TYR A 26 -9.10 -3.77 0.53
CA TYR A 26 -8.13 -4.84 0.25
C TYR A 26 -7.88 -5.73 1.46
N VAL A 27 -7.81 -5.20 2.68
CA VAL A 27 -7.74 -6.05 3.89
C VAL A 27 -8.88 -7.05 3.90
N LYS A 28 -10.12 -6.58 3.72
CA LYS A 28 -11.30 -7.46 3.70
C LYS A 28 -11.28 -8.47 2.55
N ALA A 29 -10.86 -8.05 1.36
CA ALA A 29 -10.78 -8.95 0.20
C ALA A 29 -9.71 -10.04 0.38
N LEU A 30 -8.62 -9.72 1.08
CA LEU A 30 -7.46 -10.58 1.28
C LEU A 30 -7.51 -11.39 2.57
N GLU A 31 -8.49 -11.16 3.45
CA GLU A 31 -8.70 -11.92 4.70
C GLU A 31 -8.70 -13.43 4.46
N SER A 32 -9.38 -13.89 3.40
CA SER A 32 -9.46 -15.32 3.05
C SER A 32 -8.12 -15.95 2.66
N PHE A 33 -7.17 -15.12 2.21
CA PHE A 33 -5.82 -15.55 1.81
C PHE A 33 -4.80 -15.35 2.94
N ASN A 34 -5.21 -14.80 4.09
CA ASN A 34 -4.33 -14.38 5.17
C ASN A 34 -3.21 -13.43 4.70
N LEU A 35 -3.53 -12.54 3.76
CA LEU A 35 -2.60 -11.59 3.16
C LEU A 35 -2.90 -10.16 3.62
N THR A 36 -1.84 -9.39 3.85
CA THR A 36 -1.90 -7.94 4.01
C THR A 36 -1.91 -7.25 2.65
N PHE A 37 -2.40 -6.00 2.60
CA PHE A 37 -2.36 -5.20 1.38
C PHE A 37 -0.93 -5.02 0.84
N SER A 38 0.06 -4.83 1.72
CA SER A 38 1.47 -4.75 1.33
C SER A 38 2.01 -6.04 0.72
N GLN A 39 1.67 -7.20 1.29
CA GLN A 39 2.05 -8.50 0.72
C GLN A 39 1.44 -8.71 -0.67
N TYR A 40 0.17 -8.32 -0.85
CA TYR A 40 -0.48 -8.38 -2.15
C TYR A 40 0.23 -7.51 -3.20
N LEU A 41 0.66 -6.30 -2.83
CA LEU A 41 1.45 -5.45 -3.74
C LEU A 41 2.79 -6.08 -4.11
N VAL A 42 3.45 -6.79 -3.18
CA VAL A 42 4.67 -7.55 -3.49
C VAL A 42 4.38 -8.66 -4.51
N LEU A 43 3.26 -9.39 -4.36
CA LEU A 43 2.86 -10.43 -5.31
C LEU A 43 2.59 -9.85 -6.71
N LEU A 44 1.91 -8.70 -6.80
CA LEU A 44 1.70 -8.02 -8.09
C LEU A 44 3.01 -7.69 -8.80
N VAL A 45 4.01 -7.20 -8.06
CA VAL A 45 5.34 -6.88 -8.61
C VAL A 45 6.09 -8.14 -9.06
N LEU A 46 6.00 -9.22 -8.27
CA LEU A 46 6.62 -10.50 -8.62
C LEU A 46 5.94 -11.17 -9.83
N TRP A 47 4.65 -10.95 -10.05
CA TRP A 47 3.95 -11.44 -11.25
C TRP A 47 4.35 -10.70 -12.53
N GLU A 48 4.77 -9.43 -12.43
CA GLU A 48 5.25 -8.65 -13.58
C GLU A 48 6.69 -9.02 -13.96
N GLU A 49 7.56 -9.19 -12.96
CA GLU A 49 8.96 -9.59 -13.14
C GLU A 49 9.40 -10.61 -12.11
N ASP A 50 9.67 -11.82 -12.59
CA ASP A 50 10.18 -12.91 -11.76
C ASP A 50 11.61 -12.59 -11.26
N LYS A 51 11.90 -12.97 -10.00
CA LYS A 51 13.23 -12.81 -9.35
C LYS A 51 13.71 -11.37 -9.12
N LEU A 52 12.80 -10.43 -8.90
CA LEU A 52 13.20 -9.10 -8.44
C LEU A 52 13.85 -9.14 -7.05
N LEU A 53 15.01 -8.48 -6.92
CA LEU A 53 15.65 -8.21 -5.62
C LEU A 53 14.67 -7.44 -4.72
N THR A 54 14.53 -7.84 -3.46
CA THR A 54 13.65 -7.20 -2.46
C THR A 54 13.85 -5.68 -2.36
N LYS A 55 15.08 -5.21 -2.58
CA LYS A 55 15.42 -3.78 -2.63
C LYS A 55 14.75 -3.05 -3.79
N LYS A 56 14.65 -3.69 -4.97
CA LYS A 56 13.95 -3.13 -6.14
C LYS A 56 12.44 -3.09 -5.92
N ILE A 57 11.88 -4.11 -5.26
CA ILE A 57 10.45 -4.15 -4.89
C ILE A 57 10.11 -2.98 -3.95
N GLY A 58 10.94 -2.72 -2.94
CA GLY A 58 10.74 -1.59 -2.03
C GLY A 58 10.77 -0.23 -2.74
N VAL A 59 11.73 -0.04 -3.65
CA VAL A 59 11.80 1.18 -4.48
C VAL A 59 10.56 1.33 -5.37
N ARG A 60 10.10 0.25 -6.00
CA ARG A 60 8.93 0.24 -6.89
C ARG A 60 7.64 0.59 -6.15
N LEU A 61 7.48 0.06 -4.93
CA LEU A 61 6.28 0.25 -4.11
C LEU A 61 6.35 1.49 -3.20
N GLY A 62 7.47 2.22 -3.19
CA GLY A 62 7.71 3.30 -2.23
C GLY A 62 7.75 2.82 -0.77
N LEU A 63 7.92 1.51 -0.55
CA LEU A 63 8.05 0.91 0.76
C LEU A 63 9.53 0.98 1.17
N GLY A 64 9.80 1.61 2.30
CA GLY A 64 11.14 1.60 2.88
C GLY A 64 11.64 0.16 3.04
N THR A 65 12.93 -0.08 2.81
CA THR A 65 13.51 -1.42 2.87
C THR A 65 13.28 -2.12 4.23
N GLY A 66 13.06 -1.35 5.30
CA GLY A 66 12.72 -1.86 6.63
C GLY A 66 11.30 -2.43 6.79
N THR A 67 10.37 -2.16 5.87
CA THR A 67 9.00 -2.69 5.88
C THR A 67 8.87 -4.02 5.13
N LEU A 68 9.84 -4.34 4.27
CA LEU A 68 9.89 -5.60 3.51
C LEU A 68 10.67 -6.71 4.24
N THR A 69 11.55 -6.35 5.19
CA THR A 69 12.33 -7.32 5.98
C THR A 69 11.53 -8.29 6.85
N PRO A 70 10.30 -7.97 7.34
CA PRO A 70 9.49 -8.95 8.07
C PRO A 70 8.67 -9.87 7.16
N LEU A 71 8.65 -9.64 5.84
CA LEU A 71 7.81 -10.42 4.90
C LEU A 71 8.44 -11.75 4.47
N SER A 72 9.42 -12.24 5.22
CA SER A 72 9.91 -13.62 5.12
C SER A 72 8.72 -14.55 5.28
N ILE A 73 8.32 -15.15 4.17
CA ILE A 73 7.44 -16.32 4.12
C ILE A 73 8.09 -17.35 5.05
N GLY A 74 7.44 -17.58 6.20
CA GLY A 74 7.68 -18.75 7.05
C GLY A 74 6.82 -19.90 6.57
#